data_AF-A0A6G3LQF5-F1
#
_entry.id   AF-A0A6G3LQF5-F1
#
_cell.length_a   1.000
_cell.length_b   1.000
_cell.length_c   1.000
_cell.angle_alpha   90.00
_cell.angle_beta   90.00
_cell.angle_gamma   90.00
#
_symmetry.space_group_name_H-M   'P 1'
#
loop_
_entity.id
_entity.type
_entity.pdbx_description
1 polymer ?
#
loop_
_entity_poly.entity_id
_entity_poly.type
_entity_poly.pdbx_seq_one_letter_code
_entity_poly.pdbx_strand_id
1 'polypeptide(L)'
;MRYWKAFSIMALGFLLGLIAGLLIPPSLTQLILDYMRDVLRRNGLNISLSPLLLMMLIFTNNLRVSLLIIVSGILIAGPLIILFINGAVVSAAYLYASSKTSPITAFLAIFPHGVVEIPAIINIAAASTIFWLNLWRKIMNKADIDISGEVITLLKQLALTAALLFVAAIIEAFVTPVIANIPIYNGLP
;
A
#
# COMPACT_ATOMS: atom_id res chain seq x y z
N MET A 1 -1.78 17.72 16.29
CA MET A 1 -0.89 17.90 15.10
C MET A 1 -1.78 18.30 13.94
N ARG A 2 -1.35 19.24 13.08
CA ARG A 2 -2.14 19.60 11.89
C ARG A 2 -2.09 18.47 10.87
N TYR A 3 -3.21 18.21 10.19
CA TYR A 3 -3.35 17.07 9.28
C TYR A 3 -2.29 17.03 8.18
N TRP A 4 -2.06 18.15 7.50
CA TRP A 4 -1.06 18.24 6.43
C TRP A 4 0.37 17.89 6.91
N LYS A 5 0.73 18.20 8.16
CA LYS A 5 2.04 17.84 8.72
C LYS A 5 2.17 16.33 8.87
N ALA A 6 1.12 15.68 9.36
CA ALA A 6 1.07 14.23 9.48
C ALA A 6 1.23 13.59 8.10
N PHE A 7 0.44 14.05 7.13
CA PHE A 7 0.50 13.60 5.74
C PHE A 7 1.90 13.77 5.14
N SER A 8 2.53 14.93 5.29
CA SER A 8 3.89 15.17 4.77
C SER A 8 4.94 14.27 5.40
N ILE A 9 4.86 14.01 6.72
CA ILE A 9 5.79 13.07 7.40
C ILE A 9 5.60 11.65 6.86
N MET A 10 4.34 11.22 6.71
CA MET A 10 4.01 9.90 6.17
C MET A 10 4.46 9.75 4.71
N ALA A 11 4.24 10.77 3.89
CA ALA A 11 4.71 10.81 2.51
C ALA A 11 6.24 10.73 2.43
N LEU A 12 6.95 11.46 3.30
CA LEU A 12 8.41 11.37 3.39
C LEU A 12 8.87 9.97 3.79
N GLY A 13 8.21 9.33 4.76
CA GLY A 13 8.52 7.94 5.14
C GLY A 13 8.36 6.95 3.99
N PHE A 14 7.29 7.09 3.20
CA PHE A 14 7.08 6.29 2.00
C PHE A 14 8.16 6.54 0.94
N LEU A 15 8.53 7.80 0.67
CA LEU A 15 9.59 8.17 -0.27
C LEU A 15 10.96 7.62 0.17
N LEU A 16 11.28 7.68 1.46
CA LEU A 16 12.48 7.06 2.02
C LEU A 16 12.46 5.53 1.84
N GLY A 17 11.27 4.92 1.98
CA GLY A 17 11.05 3.51 1.67
C GLY A 17 11.37 3.18 0.21
N LEU A 18 10.83 3.96 -0.74
CA LEU A 18 11.13 3.80 -2.16
C LEU A 18 12.63 3.88 -2.44
N ILE A 19 13.31 4.90 -1.89
CA ILE A 19 14.76 5.06 -2.06
C ILE A 19 15.50 3.87 -1.47
N ALA A 20 15.16 3.46 -0.24
CA ALA A 20 15.79 2.33 0.41
C ALA A 20 15.61 1.04 -0.39
N GLY A 21 14.42 0.77 -0.93
CA GLY A 21 14.17 -0.41 -1.74
C GLY A 21 14.89 -0.42 -3.09
N LEU A 22 15.16 0.76 -3.68
CA LEU A 22 16.02 0.88 -4.86
C LEU A 22 17.50 0.53 -4.57
N LEU A 23 17.93 0.64 -3.31
CA LEU A 23 19.29 0.33 -2.86
C LEU A 23 19.43 -1.12 -2.38
N ILE A 24 18.35 -1.89 -2.31
CA ILE A 24 18.38 -3.29 -1.86
C ILE A 24 19.17 -4.14 -2.89
N PRO A 25 20.13 -4.97 -2.43
CA PRO A 25 20.86 -5.87 -3.31
C PRO A 25 19.92 -6.80 -4.09
N PRO A 26 20.18 -7.06 -5.39
CA PRO A 26 19.32 -7.91 -6.22
C PRO A 26 19.07 -9.31 -5.62
N SER A 27 20.03 -9.86 -4.89
CA SER A 27 19.91 -11.14 -4.18
C SER A 27 18.80 -11.15 -3.13
N LEU A 28 18.64 -10.06 -2.39
CA LEU A 28 17.59 -9.93 -1.37
C LEU A 28 16.23 -9.68 -2.01
N THR A 29 16.18 -8.91 -3.10
CA THR A 29 14.95 -8.72 -3.91
C THR A 29 14.43 -10.06 -4.44
N GLN A 30 15.32 -10.91 -4.97
CA GLN A 30 14.95 -12.25 -5.45
C GLN A 30 14.44 -13.14 -4.32
N LEU A 31 15.07 -13.12 -3.15
CA LEU A 31 14.63 -13.86 -1.98
C LEU A 31 13.20 -13.50 -1.54
N ILE A 32 12.87 -12.20 -1.51
CA ILE A 32 11.52 -11.73 -1.16
C ILE A 32 10.50 -12.24 -2.18
N LEU A 33 10.83 -12.22 -3.47
CA LEU A 33 9.92 -12.61 -4.54
C LEU A 33 9.71 -14.12 -4.63
N ASP A 34 10.75 -14.90 -4.41
CA ASP A 34 10.67 -16.35 -4.37
C ASP A 34 9.82 -16.79 -3.17
N TYR A 35 9.95 -16.11 -2.02
CA TYR A 35 9.05 -16.30 -0.89
C TYR A 35 7.59 -15.97 -1.24
N MET A 36 7.33 -14.84 -1.92
CA MET A 36 5.95 -14.50 -2.35
C MET A 36 5.38 -15.52 -3.34
N ARG A 37 6.19 -16.01 -4.29
CA ARG A 37 5.78 -17.06 -5.25
C ARG A 37 5.48 -18.38 -4.56
N ASP A 38 6.27 -18.77 -3.59
CA ASP A 38 6.06 -20.01 -2.83
C ASP A 38 4.79 -19.93 -1.98
N VAL A 39 4.49 -18.77 -1.39
CA VAL A 39 3.21 -18.55 -0.69
C VAL A 39 2.03 -18.66 -1.64
N LEU A 40 2.11 -18.08 -2.85
CA LEU A 40 1.06 -18.19 -3.86
C LEU A 40 0.86 -19.64 -4.34
N ARG A 41 1.96 -20.37 -4.59
CA ARG A 41 1.94 -21.77 -5.02
C ARG A 41 1.37 -22.72 -3.95
N ARG A 42 1.76 -22.53 -2.68
CA ARG A 42 1.27 -23.35 -1.55
C ARG A 42 -0.22 -23.19 -1.30
N ASN A 43 -0.80 -22.07 -1.73
CA ASN A 43 -2.24 -21.81 -1.63
C ASN A 43 -3.05 -22.27 -2.86
N GLY A 44 -2.43 -23.00 -3.81
CA GLY A 44 -3.15 -23.58 -4.96
C GLY A 44 -3.68 -22.57 -5.98
N LEU A 45 -3.18 -21.33 -5.98
CA LEU A 45 -3.59 -20.29 -6.93
C LEU A 45 -2.88 -20.53 -8.28
N ASN A 46 -3.56 -21.20 -9.21
CA ASN A 46 -3.13 -21.31 -10.60
C ASN A 46 -3.19 -19.94 -11.30
N ILE A 47 -2.20 -19.66 -12.14
CA ILE A 47 -1.81 -18.33 -12.64
C ILE A 47 -2.84 -17.66 -13.60
N SER A 48 -3.98 -18.29 -13.87
CA SER A 48 -5.12 -17.69 -14.58
C SER A 48 -6.20 -17.21 -13.60
N LEU A 49 -5.86 -16.27 -12.71
CA LEU A 49 -6.86 -15.59 -11.90
C LEU A 49 -7.76 -14.78 -12.83
N SER A 50 -9.08 -14.92 -12.68
CA SER A 50 -10.00 -14.01 -13.35
C SER A 50 -9.66 -12.56 -12.92
N PRO A 51 -9.78 -11.56 -13.81
CA PRO A 51 -9.50 -10.17 -13.44
C PRO A 51 -10.28 -9.72 -12.19
N LEU A 52 -11.50 -10.23 -12.02
CA LEU A 52 -12.31 -9.99 -10.82
C LEU A 52 -11.68 -10.56 -9.54
N LEU A 53 -11.14 -11.78 -9.59
CA LEU A 53 -10.48 -12.40 -8.43
C LEU A 53 -9.18 -11.67 -8.10
N LEU A 54 -8.40 -11.27 -9.12
CA LEU A 54 -7.20 -10.45 -8.95
C LEU A 54 -7.52 -9.10 -8.29
N MET A 55 -8.54 -8.40 -8.79
CA MET A 55 -9.04 -7.15 -8.22
C MET A 55 -9.37 -7.31 -6.73
N MET A 56 -10.14 -8.34 -6.37
CA MET A 56 -10.53 -8.59 -4.97
C MET A 56 -9.33 -8.93 -4.09
N LEU A 57 -8.35 -9.69 -4.59
CA LEU A 57 -7.13 -10.02 -3.87
C LEU A 57 -6.30 -8.76 -3.56
N ILE A 58 -6.12 -7.89 -4.55
CA ILE A 58 -5.37 -6.64 -4.42
C ILE A 58 -6.08 -5.68 -3.46
N PHE A 59 -7.38 -5.48 -3.64
CA PHE A 59 -8.19 -4.65 -2.77
C PHE A 59 -8.13 -5.11 -1.31
N THR A 60 -8.36 -6.40 -1.06
CA THR A 60 -8.36 -6.94 0.31
C THR A 60 -6.97 -6.90 0.95
N ASN A 61 -5.91 -7.11 0.19
CA ASN A 61 -4.54 -6.96 0.69
C ASN A 61 -4.25 -5.51 1.11
N ASN A 62 -4.56 -4.53 0.26
CA ASN A 62 -4.33 -3.12 0.58
C ASN A 62 -5.23 -2.62 1.72
N LEU A 63 -6.47 -3.11 1.80
CA LEU A 63 -7.36 -2.84 2.93
C LEU A 63 -6.78 -3.44 4.23
N ARG A 64 -6.26 -4.66 4.19
CA ARG A 64 -5.58 -5.28 5.33
C ARG A 64 -4.37 -4.46 5.78
N VAL A 65 -3.52 -3.99 4.85
CA VAL A 65 -2.39 -3.11 5.16
C VAL A 65 -2.88 -1.82 5.83
N SER A 66 -3.96 -1.21 5.32
CA SER A 66 -4.57 -0.02 5.93
C SER A 66 -5.07 -0.26 7.35
N LEU A 67 -5.67 -1.41 7.63
CA LEU A 67 -6.07 -1.80 8.98
C LEU A 67 -4.87 -2.02 9.90
N LEU A 68 -3.79 -2.64 9.41
CA LEU A 68 -2.54 -2.78 10.16
C LEU A 68 -1.90 -1.43 10.47
N ILE A 69 -1.96 -0.47 9.54
CA ILE A 69 -1.54 0.92 9.76
C ILE A 69 -2.35 1.57 10.89
N ILE A 70 -3.67 1.36 10.93
CA ILE A 70 -4.49 1.84 12.04
C ILE A 70 -4.03 1.22 13.35
N VAL A 71 -3.95 -0.11 13.44
CA VAL A 71 -3.64 -0.80 14.71
C VAL A 71 -2.21 -0.48 15.19
N SER A 72 -1.23 -0.48 14.29
CA SER A 72 0.18 -0.16 14.61
C SER A 72 0.39 1.27 15.09
N GLY A 73 -0.57 2.18 14.83
CA GLY A 73 -0.57 3.55 15.32
C GLY A 73 -0.46 3.68 16.83
N ILE A 74 -0.80 2.63 17.59
CA ILE A 74 -0.56 2.57 19.04
C ILE A 74 0.90 2.85 19.41
N LEU A 75 1.86 2.42 18.58
CA LEU A 75 3.29 2.64 18.76
C LEU A 75 3.76 4.02 18.29
N ILE A 76 2.87 4.85 17.75
CA ILE A 76 3.10 6.15 17.08
C ILE A 76 3.98 6.05 15.82
N ALA A 77 5.11 5.35 15.88
CA ALA A 77 6.01 5.10 14.75
C ALA A 77 5.52 3.97 13.83
N GLY A 78 4.58 3.12 14.28
CA GLY A 78 4.06 1.98 13.52
C GLY A 78 3.58 2.33 12.09
N PRO A 79 2.71 3.34 11.91
CA PRO A 79 2.26 3.78 10.59
C PRO A 79 3.41 4.17 9.65
N LEU A 80 4.42 4.85 10.19
CA LEU A 80 5.59 5.30 9.43
C LEU A 80 6.45 4.11 8.99
N ILE A 81 6.65 3.13 9.88
CA ILE A 81 7.40 1.90 9.58
C ILE A 81 6.69 1.10 8.48
N ILE A 82 5.36 0.94 8.58
CA ILE A 82 4.60 0.20 7.56
C ILE A 82 4.64 0.93 6.21
N LEU A 83 4.49 2.26 6.19
CA LEU A 83 4.63 3.04 4.95
C LEU A 83 6.02 2.95 4.34
N PHE A 84 7.08 2.98 5.16
CA PHE A 84 8.44 2.80 4.70
C PHE A 84 8.62 1.42 4.05
N ILE A 85 8.15 0.35 4.71
CA ILE A 85 8.20 -1.01 4.16
C ILE A 85 7.39 -1.09 2.86
N ASN A 86 6.20 -0.48 2.81
CA ASN A 86 5.35 -0.48 1.63
C ASN A 86 6.03 0.23 0.43
N GLY A 87 6.66 1.39 0.66
CA GLY A 87 7.49 2.05 -0.34
C GLY A 87 8.65 1.18 -0.82
N ALA A 88 9.36 0.52 0.09
CA ALA A 88 10.44 -0.40 -0.27
C ALA A 88 9.95 -1.56 -1.15
N VAL A 89 8.80 -2.16 -0.81
CA VAL A 89 8.18 -3.23 -1.60
C VAL A 89 7.79 -2.75 -3.01
N VAL A 90 7.22 -1.55 -3.15
CA VAL A 90 6.87 -0.98 -4.47
C VAL A 90 8.11 -0.82 -5.36
N SER A 91 9.19 -0.25 -4.83
CA SER A 91 10.44 -0.10 -5.59
C SER A 91 11.12 -1.43 -5.91
N ALA A 92 11.04 -2.41 -5.01
CA ALA A 92 11.54 -3.76 -5.25
C ALA A 92 10.74 -4.47 -6.36
N ALA A 93 9.42 -4.30 -6.38
CA ALA A 93 8.55 -4.80 -7.45
C ALA A 93 8.90 -4.15 -8.80
N TYR A 94 9.15 -2.83 -8.81
CA TYR A 94 9.62 -2.12 -10.01
C TYR A 94 10.95 -2.67 -10.54
N LEU A 95 11.96 -2.81 -9.67
CA LEU A 95 13.27 -3.34 -10.06
C LEU A 95 13.15 -4.76 -10.62
N TYR A 96 12.31 -5.57 -10.00
CA TYR A 96 12.06 -6.92 -10.47
C TYR A 96 11.40 -6.95 -11.85
N ALA A 97 10.31 -6.20 -12.03
CA ALA A 97 9.64 -6.09 -13.32
C ALA A 97 10.61 -5.57 -14.39
N SER A 98 11.40 -4.55 -14.07
CA SER A 98 12.42 -3.99 -14.98
C SER A 98 13.54 -4.98 -15.35
N SER A 99 13.76 -6.03 -14.54
CA SER A 99 14.70 -7.11 -14.88
C SER A 99 14.12 -8.15 -15.85
N LYS A 100 12.80 -8.15 -16.06
CA LYS A 100 12.07 -9.11 -16.90
C LYS A 100 11.43 -8.46 -18.13
N THR A 101 11.21 -7.16 -18.11
CA THR A 101 10.62 -6.37 -19.20
C THR A 101 11.34 -5.02 -19.31
N SER A 102 10.89 -4.14 -20.21
CA SER A 102 11.45 -2.80 -20.32
C SER A 102 11.16 -1.98 -19.04
N PRO A 103 12.05 -1.06 -18.63
CA PRO A 103 11.80 -0.16 -17.50
C PRO A 103 10.51 0.66 -17.65
N ILE A 104 10.16 1.02 -18.89
CA ILE A 104 8.92 1.74 -19.22
C ILE A 104 7.71 0.86 -18.92
N THR A 105 7.72 -0.40 -19.35
CA THR A 105 6.66 -1.37 -19.07
C THR A 105 6.53 -1.62 -17.57
N ALA A 106 7.64 -1.77 -16.85
CA ALA A 106 7.64 -1.93 -15.40
C ALA A 106 7.06 -0.71 -14.67
N PHE A 107 7.36 0.50 -15.14
CA PHE A 107 6.76 1.72 -14.63
C PHE A 107 5.26 1.78 -14.90
N LEU A 108 4.84 1.48 -16.13
CA LEU A 108 3.42 1.42 -16.52
C LEU A 108 2.64 0.32 -15.79
N ALA A 109 3.33 -0.71 -15.28
CA ALA A 109 2.72 -1.73 -14.43
C ALA A 109 2.35 -1.20 -13.03
N ILE A 110 2.94 -0.07 -12.58
CA ILE A 110 2.76 0.47 -11.23
C ILE A 110 2.02 1.81 -11.27
N PHE A 111 2.40 2.68 -12.20
CA PHE A 111 1.96 4.07 -12.23
C PHE A 111 0.44 4.25 -12.27
N PRO A 112 -0.34 3.53 -13.11
CA PRO A 112 -1.78 3.76 -13.24
C PRO A 112 -2.54 3.62 -11.92
N HIS A 113 -2.33 2.51 -11.19
CA HIS A 113 -3.00 2.30 -9.90
C HIS A 113 -2.30 3.05 -8.76
N GLY A 114 -0.96 3.18 -8.81
CA GLY A 114 -0.15 3.81 -7.78
C GLY A 114 -0.50 5.28 -7.54
N VAL A 115 -0.95 6.01 -8.57
CA VAL A 115 -1.44 7.39 -8.43
C VAL A 115 -2.64 7.49 -7.49
N VAL A 116 -3.46 6.44 -7.37
CA VAL A 116 -4.64 6.39 -6.49
C VAL A 116 -4.30 5.73 -5.16
N GLU A 117 -3.57 4.61 -5.19
CA GLU A 117 -3.24 3.82 -4.00
C GLU A 117 -2.33 4.58 -3.03
N ILE A 118 -1.25 5.18 -3.52
CA ILE A 118 -0.21 5.78 -2.67
C ILE A 118 -0.78 6.93 -1.81
N PRO A 119 -1.54 7.90 -2.38
CA PRO A 119 -2.19 8.92 -1.55
C PRO A 119 -3.18 8.34 -0.54
N ALA A 120 -3.90 7.26 -0.89
CA ALA A 120 -4.86 6.62 0.00
C ALA A 120 -4.18 5.97 1.23
N ILE A 121 -3.07 5.26 1.03
CA ILE A 121 -2.32 4.64 2.13
C ILE A 121 -1.65 5.73 3.01
N ILE A 122 -1.12 6.80 2.41
CA ILE A 122 -0.57 7.94 3.18
C ILE A 122 -1.67 8.63 4.01
N ASN A 123 -2.87 8.79 3.44
CA ASN A 123 -4.03 9.39 4.11
C ASN A 123 -4.41 8.61 5.38
N ILE A 124 -4.54 7.28 5.30
CA ILE A 124 -4.91 6.48 6.47
C ILE A 124 -3.79 6.42 7.51
N ALA A 125 -2.53 6.44 7.10
CA ALA A 125 -1.40 6.55 8.03
C ALA A 125 -1.41 7.89 8.79
N ALA A 126 -1.66 9.00 8.09
CA ALA A 126 -1.78 10.31 8.70
C ALA A 126 -2.95 10.36 9.70
N ALA A 127 -4.11 9.85 9.30
CA ALA A 127 -5.29 9.75 10.16
C ALA A 127 -5.04 8.87 11.40
N SER A 128 -4.41 7.70 11.22
CA SER A 128 -4.00 6.79 12.30
C SER A 128 -3.08 7.49 13.29
N THR A 129 -1.99 8.12 12.83
CA THR A 129 -1.05 8.81 13.71
C THR A 129 -1.72 9.94 14.51
N ILE A 130 -2.61 10.72 13.89
CA ILE A 130 -3.34 11.79 14.59
C ILE A 130 -4.25 11.21 15.67
N PHE A 131 -5.05 10.20 15.31
CA PHE A 131 -5.95 9.51 16.23
C PHE A 131 -5.20 8.99 17.46
N TRP A 132 -4.12 8.24 17.26
CA TRP A 132 -3.37 7.65 18.36
C TRP A 132 -2.62 8.69 19.20
N LEU A 133 -2.07 9.74 18.60
CA LEU A 133 -1.47 10.85 19.37
C LEU A 133 -2.51 11.55 20.25
N ASN A 134 -3.73 11.73 19.75
CA ASN A 134 -4.82 12.33 20.49
C ASN A 134 -5.29 11.40 21.62
N LEU A 135 -5.46 10.11 21.33
CA LEU A 135 -5.80 9.11 22.35
C LEU A 135 -4.74 9.05 23.47
N TRP A 136 -3.45 9.05 23.14
CA TRP A 136 -2.37 9.10 24.14
C TRP A 136 -2.37 10.39 24.96
N ARG A 137 -2.63 11.55 24.36
CA ARG A 137 -2.77 12.81 25.11
C ARG A 137 -3.92 12.74 26.12
N LYS A 138 -5.04 12.12 25.75
CA LYS A 138 -6.17 11.92 26.67
C LYS A 138 -5.80 10.97 27.81
N ILE A 139 -5.23 9.80 27.50
CA ILE A 139 -4.82 8.80 28.50
C ILE A 139 -3.80 9.38 29.50
N MET A 140 -2.89 10.23 29.04
CA MET A 140 -1.90 10.90 29.89
C MET A 140 -2.44 12.14 30.61
N ASN A 141 -3.75 12.42 30.56
CA ASN A 141 -4.39 13.63 31.12
C ASN A 141 -3.76 14.95 30.62
N LYS A 142 -3.21 14.96 29.40
CA LYS A 142 -2.57 16.13 28.78
C LYS A 142 -3.53 16.98 27.95
N ALA A 143 -4.71 16.46 27.61
CA ALA A 143 -5.75 17.17 26.90
C ALA A 143 -7.10 16.48 27.12
N ASP A 144 -8.17 17.27 27.20
CA ASP A 144 -9.53 16.75 27.09
C ASP A 144 -9.91 16.64 25.61
N ILE A 145 -10.16 15.41 25.15
CA ILE A 145 -10.34 15.07 23.74
C ILE A 145 -11.60 14.23 23.61
N ASP A 146 -12.48 14.60 22.68
CA ASP A 146 -13.64 13.79 22.30
C ASP A 146 -13.19 12.57 21.48
N ILE A 147 -13.12 11.41 22.14
CA ILE A 147 -12.71 10.15 21.50
C ILE A 147 -13.76 9.67 20.49
N SER A 148 -15.04 9.91 20.74
CA SER A 148 -16.10 9.50 19.82
C SER A 148 -15.99 10.26 18.50
N GLY A 149 -15.74 11.57 18.55
CA GLY A 149 -15.45 12.39 17.37
C GLY A 149 -14.19 11.94 16.62
N GLU A 150 -13.12 11.60 17.33
CA GLU A 150 -11.88 11.08 16.74
C GLU A 150 -12.09 9.73 16.04
N VAL A 151 -12.85 8.81 16.65
CA VAL A 151 -13.21 7.50 16.04
C VAL A 151 -14.04 7.71 14.77
N ILE A 152 -15.07 8.57 14.81
CA ILE A 152 -15.90 8.86 13.63
C ILE A 152 -15.02 9.45 12.50
N THR A 153 -14.11 10.35 12.84
CA THR A 153 -13.18 10.94 11.87
C THR A 153 -12.27 9.87 11.26
N LEU A 154 -11.69 8.98 12.07
CA LEU A 154 -10.87 7.88 11.59
C LEU A 154 -11.66 6.92 10.67
N LEU A 155 -12.91 6.59 11.03
CA LEU A 155 -13.77 5.74 10.20
C LEU A 155 -14.13 6.39 8.86
N LYS A 156 -14.39 7.70 8.82
CA LYS A 156 -14.59 8.44 7.57
C LYS A 156 -13.33 8.38 6.69
N GLN A 157 -12.15 8.53 7.28
CA GLN A 157 -10.89 8.42 6.55
C GLN A 157 -10.61 7.00 6.05
N LEU A 158 -10.97 5.97 6.84
CA LEU A 158 -10.90 4.58 6.41
C LEU A 158 -11.86 4.31 5.25
N ALA A 159 -13.09 4.82 5.30
CA ALA A 159 -14.07 4.66 4.23
C ALA A 159 -13.60 5.32 2.92
N LEU A 160 -13.07 6.54 3.00
CA LEU A 160 -12.45 7.23 1.85
C LEU A 160 -11.27 6.42 1.30
N THR A 161 -10.39 5.95 2.19
CA THR A 161 -9.22 5.14 1.82
C THR A 161 -9.66 3.85 1.13
N ALA A 162 -10.64 3.14 1.67
CA ALA A 162 -11.18 1.91 1.07
C ALA A 162 -11.78 2.17 -0.32
N ALA A 163 -12.52 3.27 -0.51
CA ALA A 163 -13.06 3.63 -1.82
C ALA A 163 -11.95 3.89 -2.85
N LEU A 164 -10.89 4.62 -2.47
CA LEU A 164 -9.74 4.86 -3.34
C LEU A 164 -8.96 3.58 -3.64
N LEU A 165 -8.75 2.71 -2.66
CA LEU A 165 -8.10 1.42 -2.86
C LEU A 165 -8.90 0.49 -3.76
N PHE A 166 -10.23 0.56 -3.70
CA PHE A 166 -11.10 -0.18 -4.62
C PHE A 166 -10.93 0.32 -6.06
N VAL A 167 -10.87 1.63 -6.27
CA VAL A 167 -10.57 2.22 -7.58
C VAL A 167 -9.18 1.81 -8.06
N ALA A 168 -8.16 1.85 -7.20
CA ALA A 168 -6.81 1.40 -7.54
C ALA A 168 -6.79 -0.08 -7.96
N ALA A 169 -7.53 -0.94 -7.26
CA ALA A 169 -7.63 -2.36 -7.62
C ALA A 169 -8.35 -2.59 -8.97
N ILE A 170 -9.37 -1.79 -9.30
CA ILE A 170 -10.00 -1.82 -10.64
C ILE A 170 -8.99 -1.42 -11.71
N ILE A 171 -8.26 -0.31 -11.49
CA ILE A 171 -7.23 0.15 -12.43
C ILE A 171 -6.20 -0.98 -12.61
N GLU A 172 -5.77 -1.62 -11.53
CA GLU A 172 -4.75 -2.66 -11.61
C GLU A 172 -5.20 -3.93 -12.31
N ALA A 173 -6.43 -4.38 -12.06
CA ALA A 173 -6.92 -5.62 -12.65
C ALA A 173 -7.37 -5.48 -14.10
N PHE A 174 -7.84 -4.29 -14.52
CA PHE A 174 -8.49 -4.11 -15.82
C PHE A 174 -7.77 -3.12 -16.75
N VAL A 175 -7.07 -2.11 -16.20
CA VAL A 175 -6.48 -1.03 -16.99
C VAL A 175 -4.97 -1.20 -17.15
N THR A 176 -4.23 -1.44 -16.06
CA THR A 176 -2.78 -1.70 -16.08
C THR A 176 -2.36 -2.76 -17.12
N PRO A 177 -3.07 -3.90 -17.27
CA PRO A 177 -2.72 -4.91 -18.26
C PRO A 177 -2.70 -4.41 -19.69
N VAL A 178 -3.70 -3.60 -20.02
CA VAL A 178 -3.91 -3.02 -21.35
C VAL A 178 -2.85 -1.94 -21.62
N ILE A 179 -2.59 -1.08 -20.64
CA ILE A 179 -1.63 0.03 -20.78
C ILE A 179 -0.19 -0.47 -20.84
N ALA A 180 0.18 -1.42 -19.96
CA ALA A 180 1.54 -1.94 -19.88
C ALA A 180 1.84 -2.97 -20.99
N ASN A 181 0.85 -3.32 -21.83
CA ASN A 181 0.96 -4.42 -22.81
C ASN A 181 1.49 -5.71 -22.17
N ILE A 182 1.13 -5.92 -20.90
CA ILE A 182 1.43 -7.17 -20.19
C ILE A 182 0.48 -8.20 -20.77
N PRO A 183 0.97 -9.36 -21.24
CA PRO A 183 0.12 -10.38 -21.82
C PRO A 183 -0.81 -10.95 -20.75
N ILE A 184 -1.94 -10.30 -20.54
CA ILE A 184 -3.11 -10.88 -19.85
C ILE A 184 -4.06 -11.49 -20.89
N TYR A 185 -3.84 -11.19 -22.18
CA TYR A 185 -4.71 -11.60 -23.29
C TYR A 185 -3.99 -12.21 -24.50
N ASN A 186 -2.69 -12.52 -24.41
CA ASN A 186 -1.95 -13.21 -25.48
C ASN A 186 -1.67 -14.68 -25.12
N GLY A 187 -2.69 -15.37 -24.65
CA GLY A 187 -2.58 -16.77 -24.22
C GLY A 187 -3.93 -17.39 -23.87
N LEU A 188 -4.87 -17.36 -24.82
CA LEU A 188 -5.77 -18.50 -25.01
C LEU A 188 -5.01 -19.51 -25.88
N PRO A 189 -4.45 -20.60 -25.33
CA PRO A 189 -4.66 -21.91 -25.91
C PRO A 189 -6.12 -22.38 -25.69
#